data_AF-A0A4Y6UX31-F1
#
_entry.id   AF-A0A4Y6UX31-F1
#
_cell.length_a   1.000
_cell.length_b   1.000
_cell.length_c   1.000
_cell.angle_alpha   90.00
_cell.angle_beta   90.00
_cell.angle_gamma   90.00
#
_symmetry.space_group_name_H-M   'P 1'
#
loop_
_entity.id
_entity.type
_entity.pdbx_description
1 polymer ?
#
loop_
_entity_poly.entity_id
_entity_poly.type
_entity_poly.pdbx_seq_one_letter_code
_entity_poly.pdbx_strand_id
1 'polypeptide(L)'
;MKLKSRLTVLLTIVMVSAFSFGISSADASAAAVVPVHLKVGKYSILYTQPAPPFIDRARRVQVPLRSIEDLLGGKVKYDAAAKTAEVEWVGHIFRVEIGSQTAQIDGKTVQMDTTPVLKNQAMFLPLRFFLDATEVKWRWDQASQQLVLADDRVVKGKPFEEFDMHDTASVKNENALIIQSYSIAGNRLTLTALNVSGHTIPAEKADIQPHMHYNYGQYSVDSYNRPSYPPLKKVPDEATVEKKMEVDIKDMDYMITVGRELK
;
A
#
# COMPACT_ATOMS: atom_id res chain seq x y z
N MET A 1 -58.28 74.97 -13.94
CA MET A 1 -58.97 75.41 -12.71
C MET A 1 -58.86 74.27 -11.69
N LYS A 2 -58.33 74.57 -10.49
CA LYS A 2 -58.46 73.93 -9.15
C LYS A 2 -59.42 72.70 -9.06
N LEU A 3 -59.26 71.62 -8.28
CA LEU A 3 -58.62 71.41 -6.96
C LEU A 3 -58.84 69.92 -6.50
N LYS A 4 -57.89 69.34 -5.72
CA LYS A 4 -58.02 68.36 -4.58
C LYS A 4 -58.76 67.01 -4.83
N SER A 5 -58.29 65.84 -4.37
CA SER A 5 -58.12 65.46 -2.95
C SER A 5 -57.65 63.99 -2.81
N ARG A 6 -56.60 63.78 -2.01
CA ARG A 6 -56.30 62.70 -1.03
C ARG A 6 -57.03 61.35 -1.15
N LEU A 7 -56.28 60.23 -1.12
CA LEU A 7 -56.14 59.38 0.08
C LEU A 7 -55.06 58.29 -0.12
N THR A 8 -54.10 58.28 0.80
CA THR A 8 -53.01 57.32 0.92
C THR A 8 -53.55 55.98 1.44
N VAL A 9 -53.29 54.87 0.75
CA VAL A 9 -53.44 53.52 1.30
C VAL A 9 -52.06 52.88 1.38
N LEU A 10 -51.68 52.59 2.61
CA LEU A 10 -50.43 52.01 3.08
C LEU A 10 -50.43 50.51 2.73
N LEU A 11 -49.50 50.04 1.90
CA LEU A 11 -49.24 48.62 1.70
C LEU A 11 -47.89 48.27 2.32
N THR A 12 -47.91 47.83 3.57
CA THR A 12 -46.74 47.32 4.29
C THR A 12 -46.36 45.96 3.70
N ILE A 13 -45.31 45.94 2.87
CA ILE A 13 -44.67 44.71 2.41
C ILE A 13 -43.81 44.18 3.56
N VAL A 14 -44.22 43.07 4.17
CA VAL A 14 -43.42 42.31 5.13
C VAL A 14 -42.33 41.59 4.34
N MET A 15 -41.10 42.13 4.39
CA MET A 15 -39.91 41.49 3.82
C MET A 15 -39.38 40.46 4.81
N VAL A 16 -39.77 39.20 4.66
CA VAL A 16 -39.20 38.07 5.40
C VAL A 16 -37.83 37.77 4.78
N SER A 17 -36.77 38.30 5.38
CA SER A 17 -35.39 37.94 5.08
C SER A 17 -35.09 36.56 5.67
N ALA A 18 -35.25 35.52 4.85
CA ALA A 18 -34.74 34.19 5.15
C ALA A 18 -33.21 34.23 5.18
N PHE A 19 -32.64 34.28 6.38
CA PHE A 19 -31.22 34.12 6.61
C PHE A 19 -30.90 32.62 6.44
N SER A 20 -30.60 32.21 5.21
CA SER A 20 -30.16 30.85 4.91
C SER A 20 -28.79 30.62 5.54
N PHE A 21 -28.77 30.00 6.72
CA PHE A 21 -27.57 29.36 7.25
C PHE A 21 -27.16 28.28 6.25
N GLY A 22 -26.16 28.58 5.43
CA GLY A 22 -25.50 27.59 4.59
C GLY A 22 -24.82 26.57 5.49
N ILE A 23 -25.47 25.44 5.74
CA ILE A 23 -24.81 24.24 6.25
C ILE A 23 -23.88 23.80 5.12
N SER A 24 -22.62 24.20 5.21
CA SER A 24 -21.58 23.67 4.34
C SER A 24 -21.41 22.20 4.74
N SER A 25 -22.03 21.30 3.98
CA SER A 25 -21.71 19.88 4.07
C SER A 25 -20.26 19.74 3.61
N ALA A 26 -19.35 19.56 4.57
CA ALA A 26 -18.02 19.10 4.26
C ALA A 26 -18.19 17.72 3.61
N ASP A 27 -18.02 17.67 2.29
CA ASP A 27 -17.97 16.40 1.56
C ASP A 27 -16.79 15.61 2.15
N ALA A 28 -17.12 14.57 2.91
CA ALA A 28 -16.14 13.59 3.34
C ALA A 28 -15.63 12.89 2.07
N SER A 29 -14.51 13.39 1.54
CA SER A 29 -13.81 12.76 0.43
C SER A 29 -13.53 11.31 0.80
N ALA A 30 -14.10 10.37 0.04
CA ALA A 30 -13.85 8.95 0.25
C ALA A 30 -12.35 8.68 0.08
N ALA A 31 -11.77 7.97 1.04
CA ALA A 31 -10.35 7.62 0.98
C ALA A 31 -10.04 6.80 -0.29
N ALA A 32 -8.93 7.14 -0.95
CA ALA A 32 -8.49 6.42 -2.13
C ALA A 32 -8.18 4.95 -1.77
N VAL A 33 -8.70 4.03 -2.58
CA VAL A 33 -8.39 2.60 -2.48
C VAL A 33 -7.10 2.33 -3.26
N VAL A 34 -6.08 1.83 -2.56
CA VAL A 34 -4.76 1.50 -3.09
C VAL A 34 -4.67 -0.02 -3.30
N PRO A 35 -4.49 -0.50 -4.53
CA PRO A 35 -4.26 -1.93 -4.77
C PRO A 35 -2.89 -2.37 -4.27
N VAL A 36 -2.80 -3.61 -3.78
CA VAL A 36 -1.54 -4.22 -3.34
C VAL A 36 -0.97 -5.04 -4.50
N HIS A 37 0.24 -4.70 -4.94
CA HIS A 37 0.86 -5.27 -6.14
C HIS A 37 2.09 -6.14 -5.90
N LEU A 38 2.62 -6.15 -4.68
CA LEU A 38 3.85 -6.86 -4.34
C LEU A 38 3.63 -7.74 -3.12
N LYS A 39 4.03 -9.01 -3.23
CA LYS A 39 4.12 -9.96 -2.14
C LYS A 39 5.53 -10.55 -2.09
N VAL A 40 6.12 -10.63 -0.90
CA VAL A 40 7.48 -11.15 -0.67
C VAL A 40 7.37 -12.20 0.42
N GLY A 41 7.58 -13.48 0.08
CA GLY A 41 7.28 -14.60 0.96
C GLY A 41 5.81 -14.59 1.38
N LYS A 42 5.54 -14.59 2.70
CA LYS A 42 4.18 -14.48 3.26
C LYS A 42 3.66 -13.04 3.33
N TYR A 43 4.53 -12.03 3.18
CA TYR A 43 4.18 -10.62 3.41
C TYR A 43 3.69 -9.92 2.16
N SER A 44 2.50 -9.33 2.25
CA SER A 44 2.04 -8.31 1.32
C SER A 44 2.71 -6.97 1.65
N ILE A 45 3.29 -6.31 0.65
CA ILE A 45 3.93 -5.00 0.80
C ILE A 45 2.90 -3.93 0.43
N LEU A 46 2.36 -3.25 1.44
CA LEU A 46 1.30 -2.27 1.24
C LEU A 46 1.90 -0.90 0.95
N TYR A 47 2.91 -0.50 1.74
CA TYR A 47 3.52 0.83 1.63
C TYR A 47 5.02 0.78 1.91
N THR A 48 5.76 1.62 1.19
CA THR A 48 7.15 1.96 1.48
C THR A 48 7.31 3.44 1.16
N GLN A 49 7.78 4.24 2.12
CA GLN A 49 7.86 5.70 1.94
C GLN A 49 8.68 6.04 0.69
N PRO A 50 8.22 7.00 -0.15
CA PRO A 50 7.08 7.89 0.06
C PRO A 50 5.76 7.44 -0.59
N ALA A 51 5.72 6.29 -1.24
CA ALA A 51 4.51 5.82 -1.91
C ALA A 51 4.52 4.30 -2.14
N PRO A 52 3.34 3.66 -2.18
CA PRO A 52 3.23 2.22 -2.38
C PRO A 52 3.76 1.78 -3.75
N PRO A 53 4.18 0.51 -3.90
CA PRO A 53 4.39 -0.10 -5.21
C PRO A 53 3.19 0.10 -6.12
N PHE A 54 3.42 0.33 -7.41
CA PHE A 54 2.35 0.56 -8.38
C PHE A 54 2.65 -0.11 -9.71
N ILE A 55 1.62 -0.32 -10.54
CA ILE A 55 1.79 -0.79 -11.92
C ILE A 55 1.84 0.42 -12.86
N ASP A 56 2.88 0.52 -13.66
CA ASP A 56 3.02 1.58 -14.68
C ASP A 56 2.19 1.30 -15.95
N ARG A 57 2.27 2.22 -16.93
CA ARG A 57 1.60 2.08 -18.23
C ARG A 57 2.11 0.91 -19.06
N ALA A 58 3.36 0.49 -18.84
CA ALA A 58 3.97 -0.67 -19.48
C ALA A 58 3.64 -1.99 -18.76
N ARG A 59 2.75 -1.96 -17.76
CA ARG A 59 2.33 -3.12 -16.97
C ARG A 59 3.50 -3.76 -16.23
N ARG A 60 4.37 -2.92 -15.65
CA ARG A 60 5.47 -3.34 -14.77
C ARG A 60 5.23 -2.83 -13.36
N VAL A 61 5.54 -3.68 -12.37
CA VAL A 61 5.51 -3.30 -10.96
C VAL A 61 6.72 -2.42 -10.68
N GLN A 62 6.44 -1.17 -10.36
CA GLN A 62 7.38 -0.14 -9.95
C GLN A 62 7.43 -0.12 -8.42
N VAL A 63 8.61 -0.31 -7.85
CA VAL A 63 8.83 -0.26 -6.39
C VAL A 63 9.72 0.92 -6.03
N PRO A 64 9.51 1.59 -4.89
CA PRO A 64 10.49 2.56 -4.38
C PRO A 64 11.87 1.92 -4.30
N LEU A 65 12.92 2.67 -4.67
CA LEU A 65 14.31 2.23 -4.54
C LEU A 65 14.61 1.71 -3.13
N ARG A 66 14.05 2.38 -2.13
CA ARG A 66 14.08 2.02 -0.71
C ARG A 66 13.60 0.60 -0.43
N SER A 67 12.59 0.09 -1.14
CA SER A 67 12.10 -1.28 -0.94
C SER A 67 13.19 -2.31 -1.23
N ILE A 68 14.08 -2.07 -2.19
CA ILE A 68 15.17 -3.00 -2.50
C ILE A 68 16.21 -3.00 -1.37
N GLU A 69 16.55 -1.81 -0.86
CA GLU A 69 17.53 -1.63 0.23
C GLU A 69 17.01 -2.21 1.55
N ASP A 70 15.84 -1.73 1.99
CA ASP A 70 15.37 -1.94 3.36
C ASP A 70 14.56 -3.22 3.55
N LEU A 71 14.00 -3.79 2.48
CA LEU A 71 13.19 -5.02 2.54
C LEU A 71 13.88 -6.21 1.88
N LEU A 72 14.43 -6.02 0.68
CA LEU A 72 14.92 -7.12 -0.15
C LEU A 72 16.42 -7.43 0.04
N GLY A 73 17.11 -6.70 0.91
CA GLY A 73 18.51 -6.94 1.27
C GLY A 73 19.52 -6.45 0.24
N GLY A 74 19.13 -5.52 -0.63
CA GLY A 74 20.06 -4.85 -1.54
C GLY A 74 20.87 -3.76 -0.85
N LYS A 75 21.95 -3.33 -1.50
CA LYS A 75 22.67 -2.11 -1.12
C LYS A 75 22.51 -1.10 -2.23
N VAL A 76 22.22 0.14 -1.88
CA VAL A 76 21.91 1.18 -2.84
C VAL A 76 22.87 2.36 -2.69
N LYS A 77 23.31 2.89 -3.83
CA LYS A 77 23.92 4.23 -3.91
C LYS A 77 23.15 5.02 -4.96
N TYR A 78 22.66 6.20 -4.58
CA TYR A 78 21.96 7.09 -5.49
C TYR A 78 22.75 8.38 -5.71
N ASP A 79 22.99 8.70 -6.97
CA ASP A 79 23.53 9.99 -7.41
C ASP A 79 22.37 10.85 -7.89
N ALA A 80 22.03 11.88 -7.12
CA ALA A 80 20.95 12.79 -7.45
C ALA A 80 21.25 13.71 -8.65
N ALA A 81 22.52 14.06 -8.87
CA ALA A 81 22.93 14.91 -9.99
C ALA A 81 22.82 14.14 -11.31
N ALA A 82 23.29 12.90 -11.31
CA ALA A 82 23.19 11.98 -12.45
C ALA A 82 21.84 11.25 -12.54
N LYS A 83 20.94 11.42 -11.57
CA LYS A 83 19.66 10.70 -11.44
C LYS A 83 19.80 9.19 -11.62
N THR A 84 20.89 8.64 -11.09
CA THR A 84 21.32 7.27 -11.31
C THR A 84 21.40 6.52 -9.98
N ALA A 85 20.89 5.30 -9.93
CA ALA A 85 21.10 4.38 -8.82
C ALA A 85 22.06 3.25 -9.24
N GLU A 86 23.04 2.97 -8.39
CA GLU A 86 23.78 1.70 -8.36
C GLU A 86 23.14 0.82 -7.28
N VAL A 87 22.75 -0.39 -7.65
CA VAL A 87 22.10 -1.35 -6.76
C VAL A 87 22.90 -2.64 -6.78
N GLU A 88 23.45 -3.05 -5.63
CA GLU A 88 24.02 -4.38 -5.44
C GLU A 88 22.93 -5.28 -4.84
N TRP A 89 22.50 -6.30 -5.58
CA TRP A 89 21.41 -7.16 -5.13
C TRP A 89 21.56 -8.58 -5.68
N VAL A 90 21.46 -9.58 -4.79
CA VAL A 90 21.54 -11.02 -5.10
C VAL A 90 22.75 -11.36 -6.00
N GLY A 91 23.90 -10.75 -5.71
CA GLY A 91 25.16 -11.04 -6.42
C GLY A 91 25.40 -10.25 -7.70
N HIS A 92 24.50 -9.35 -8.10
CA HIS A 92 24.62 -8.53 -9.30
C HIS A 92 24.71 -7.04 -8.97
N ILE A 93 25.38 -6.28 -9.83
CA ILE A 93 25.44 -4.82 -9.77
C ILE A 93 24.62 -4.24 -10.92
N PHE A 94 23.57 -3.51 -10.57
CA PHE A 94 22.70 -2.81 -11.52
C PHE A 94 23.04 -1.32 -11.51
N ARG A 95 23.06 -0.70 -12.70
CA ARG A 95 23.05 0.76 -12.83
C ARG A 95 21.87 1.19 -13.68
N VAL A 96 21.02 2.03 -13.10
CA VAL A 96 19.75 2.45 -13.68
C VAL A 96 19.61 3.97 -13.56
N GLU A 97 19.09 4.61 -14.60
CA GLU A 97 18.89 6.06 -14.65
C GLU A 97 17.40 6.38 -14.80
N ILE A 98 16.92 7.41 -14.10
CA ILE A 98 15.53 7.87 -14.20
C ILE A 98 15.21 8.29 -15.64
N GLY A 99 14.15 7.71 -16.20
CA GLY A 99 13.68 8.02 -17.55
C GLY A 99 14.44 7.33 -18.68
N SER A 100 15.49 6.56 -18.39
CA SER A 100 16.23 5.79 -19.39
C SER A 100 15.69 4.36 -19.47
N GLN A 101 15.53 3.84 -20.69
CA GLN A 101 15.31 2.40 -20.94
C GLN A 101 16.64 1.63 -20.97
N THR A 102 17.76 2.32 -21.06
CA THR A 102 19.08 1.69 -21.06
C THR A 102 19.60 1.61 -19.62
N ALA A 103 20.01 0.42 -19.23
CA ALA A 103 20.61 0.14 -17.92
C ALA A 103 21.89 -0.68 -18.08
N GLN A 104 22.58 -0.95 -16.98
CA GLN A 104 23.70 -1.89 -16.96
C GLN A 104 23.49 -2.97 -15.91
N ILE A 105 23.91 -4.19 -16.24
CA ILE A 105 24.01 -5.33 -15.32
C ILE A 105 25.45 -5.82 -15.40
N ASP A 106 26.17 -5.78 -14.29
CA ASP A 106 27.59 -6.17 -14.18
C ASP A 106 28.47 -5.50 -15.25
N GLY A 107 28.22 -4.21 -15.49
CA GLY A 107 28.93 -3.39 -16.47
C GLY A 107 28.51 -3.60 -17.94
N LYS A 108 27.59 -4.53 -18.24
CA LYS A 108 27.06 -4.74 -19.58
C LYS A 108 25.78 -3.96 -19.79
N THR A 109 25.69 -3.24 -20.90
CA THR A 109 24.48 -2.49 -21.28
C THR A 109 23.34 -3.42 -21.67
N VAL A 110 22.16 -3.18 -21.11
CA VAL A 110 20.91 -3.94 -21.35
C VAL A 110 19.75 -2.97 -21.56
N GLN A 111 18.77 -3.36 -22.38
CA GLN A 111 17.53 -2.62 -22.57
C GLN A 111 16.43 -3.12 -21.64
N MET A 112 15.75 -2.20 -20.98
CA MET A 112 14.53 -2.40 -20.21
C MET A 112 13.31 -2.14 -21.10
N ASP A 113 12.21 -2.83 -20.81
CA ASP A 113 10.92 -2.63 -21.46
C ASP A 113 10.10 -1.47 -20.88
N THR A 114 10.61 -0.85 -19.82
CA THR A 114 10.08 0.35 -19.18
C THR A 114 11.24 1.18 -18.61
N THR A 115 10.94 2.29 -17.95
CA THR A 115 11.95 3.17 -17.35
C THR A 115 11.77 3.25 -15.84
N PRO A 116 12.85 3.37 -15.05
CA PRO A 116 12.77 3.95 -13.72
C PRO A 116 12.11 5.33 -13.76
N VAL A 117 11.34 5.69 -12.75
CA VAL A 117 10.62 6.98 -12.71
C VAL A 117 10.87 7.75 -11.42
N LEU A 118 10.78 9.08 -11.49
CA LEU A 118 10.73 9.93 -10.31
C LEU A 118 9.26 10.15 -9.92
N LYS A 119 8.88 9.71 -8.73
CA LYS A 119 7.52 9.91 -8.18
C LYS A 119 7.63 10.27 -6.71
N ASN A 120 6.92 11.31 -6.28
CA ASN A 120 6.97 11.81 -4.90
C ASN A 120 8.40 12.05 -4.40
N GLN A 121 9.27 12.60 -5.25
CA GLN A 121 10.70 12.84 -4.97
C GLN A 121 11.54 11.58 -4.68
N ALA A 122 11.01 10.38 -4.97
CA ALA A 122 11.75 9.12 -4.88
C ALA A 122 11.87 8.46 -6.24
N MET A 123 12.99 7.74 -6.44
CA MET A 123 13.17 6.86 -7.58
C MET A 123 12.35 5.59 -7.39
N PHE A 124 11.60 5.23 -8.42
CA PHE A 124 10.89 3.96 -8.52
C PHE A 124 11.52 3.13 -9.64
N LEU A 125 11.63 1.84 -9.37
CA LEU A 125 12.35 0.88 -10.17
C LEU A 125 11.43 -0.23 -10.68
N PRO A 126 11.53 -0.63 -11.96
CA PRO A 126 10.80 -1.78 -12.47
C PRO A 126 11.39 -3.05 -11.89
N LEU A 127 10.71 -3.66 -10.92
CA LEU A 127 11.29 -4.77 -10.15
C LEU A 127 11.64 -5.97 -11.04
N ARG A 128 10.86 -6.23 -12.10
CA ARG A 128 11.11 -7.33 -13.04
C ARG A 128 12.51 -7.28 -13.67
N PHE A 129 13.02 -6.09 -13.99
CA PHE A 129 14.36 -5.94 -14.58
C PHE A 129 15.45 -6.55 -13.69
N PHE A 130 15.33 -6.39 -12.37
CA PHE A 130 16.27 -6.95 -11.39
C PHE A 130 16.08 -8.47 -11.25
N LEU A 131 14.84 -8.95 -11.35
CA LEU A 131 14.51 -10.37 -11.21
C LEU A 131 15.04 -11.20 -12.38
N ASP A 132 14.98 -10.67 -13.60
CA ASP A 132 15.42 -11.39 -14.81
C ASP A 132 16.92 -11.73 -14.79
N ALA A 133 17.72 -11.02 -13.97
CA ALA A 133 19.16 -11.26 -13.82
C ALA A 133 19.55 -12.15 -12.63
N THR A 134 18.70 -12.24 -11.60
CA THR A 134 19.09 -12.76 -10.26
C THR A 134 18.64 -14.20 -9.98
N GLU A 135 17.89 -14.80 -10.90
CA GLU A 135 17.24 -16.11 -10.72
C GLU A 135 16.40 -16.19 -9.43
N VAL A 136 16.00 -15.05 -8.87
CA VAL A 136 15.07 -15.00 -7.73
C VAL A 136 13.78 -15.67 -8.15
N LYS A 137 13.29 -16.61 -7.35
CA LYS A 137 12.01 -17.27 -7.65
C LYS A 137 10.87 -16.27 -7.53
N TRP A 138 10.19 -16.01 -8.64
CA TRP A 138 9.02 -15.13 -8.66
C TRP A 138 7.93 -15.69 -9.57
N ARG A 139 6.70 -15.23 -9.34
CA ARG A 139 5.56 -15.46 -10.24
C ARG A 139 4.69 -14.22 -10.32
N TRP A 140 4.06 -14.04 -11.47
CA TRP A 140 2.97 -13.09 -11.61
C TRP A 140 1.64 -13.78 -11.35
N ASP A 141 0.86 -13.25 -10.41
CA ASP A 141 -0.51 -13.67 -10.16
C ASP A 141 -1.47 -12.79 -10.96
N GLN A 142 -2.06 -13.35 -12.01
CA GLN A 142 -2.94 -12.60 -12.90
C GLN A 142 -4.28 -12.27 -12.24
N ALA A 143 -4.79 -13.10 -11.32
CA ALA A 143 -6.09 -12.85 -10.69
C ALA A 143 -6.00 -11.68 -9.70
N SER A 144 -4.93 -11.66 -8.88
CA SER A 144 -4.73 -10.59 -7.91
C SER A 144 -3.90 -9.40 -8.43
N GLN A 145 -3.32 -9.50 -9.62
CA GLN A 145 -2.41 -8.51 -10.18
C GLN A 145 -1.19 -8.26 -9.27
N GLN A 146 -0.63 -9.34 -8.73
CA GLN A 146 0.49 -9.30 -7.79
C GLN A 146 1.74 -9.96 -8.36
N LEU A 147 2.87 -9.28 -8.21
CA LEU A 147 4.18 -9.88 -8.32
C LEU A 147 4.50 -10.55 -6.98
N VAL A 148 4.68 -11.87 -6.99
CA VAL A 148 4.98 -12.67 -5.81
C VAL A 148 6.42 -13.14 -5.90
N LEU A 149 7.26 -12.70 -4.95
CA LEU A 149 8.61 -13.22 -4.75
C LEU A 149 8.54 -14.39 -3.76
N ALA A 150 8.94 -15.57 -4.21
CA ALA A 150 8.87 -16.83 -3.47
C ALA A 150 10.28 -17.38 -3.23
N ASP A 151 11.16 -16.53 -2.69
CA ASP A 151 12.57 -16.83 -2.48
C ASP A 151 13.08 -16.23 -1.15
N ASP A 152 13.60 -17.06 -0.26
CA ASP A 152 14.06 -16.63 1.07
C ASP A 152 15.30 -15.74 1.01
N ARG A 153 15.99 -15.69 -0.14
CA ARG A 153 17.11 -14.76 -0.36
C ARG A 153 16.68 -13.30 -0.33
N VAL A 154 15.40 -13.01 -0.55
CA VAL A 154 14.86 -11.63 -0.63
C VAL A 154 13.92 -11.27 0.51
N VAL A 155 13.77 -12.14 1.51
CA VAL A 155 13.07 -11.84 2.77
C VAL A 155 14.15 -11.46 3.80
N LYS A 156 14.64 -10.21 3.76
CA LYS A 156 15.84 -9.79 4.51
C LYS A 156 15.67 -8.55 5.39
N GLY A 157 14.69 -7.71 5.11
CA GLY A 157 14.51 -6.46 5.84
C GLY A 157 14.12 -6.66 7.30
N LYS A 158 14.56 -5.73 8.15
CA LYS A 158 14.11 -5.65 9.55
C LYS A 158 12.59 -5.71 9.70
N PRO A 159 11.77 -5.16 8.78
CA PRO A 159 10.33 -5.30 8.89
C PRO A 159 9.81 -6.73 8.90
N PHE A 160 10.47 -7.65 8.20
CA PHE A 160 10.12 -9.06 8.22
C PHE A 160 10.62 -9.74 9.50
N GLU A 161 11.86 -9.48 9.90
CA GLU A 161 12.47 -10.05 11.10
C GLU A 161 11.67 -9.67 12.35
N GLU A 162 11.33 -8.38 12.51
CA GLU A 162 10.56 -7.89 13.65
C GLU A 162 9.13 -8.44 13.64
N PHE A 163 8.50 -8.56 12.47
CA PHE A 163 7.22 -9.25 12.38
C PHE A 163 7.32 -10.67 12.93
N ASP A 164 8.27 -11.46 12.44
CA ASP A 164 8.43 -12.86 12.82
C ASP A 164 8.81 -13.06 14.28
N MET A 165 9.58 -12.14 14.86
CA MET A 165 9.92 -12.15 16.28
C MET A 165 8.69 -11.99 17.19
N HIS A 166 7.67 -11.26 16.73
CA HIS A 166 6.46 -10.95 17.51
C HIS A 166 5.24 -11.79 17.10
N ASP A 167 5.35 -12.53 16.00
CA ASP A 167 4.31 -13.38 15.48
C ASP A 167 4.24 -14.72 16.22
N THR A 168 3.35 -14.80 17.20
CA THR A 168 3.12 -16.01 18.01
C THR A 168 1.97 -16.87 17.49
N ALA A 169 1.45 -16.59 16.29
CA ALA A 169 0.28 -17.26 15.77
C ALA A 169 0.56 -18.72 15.37
N SER A 170 -0.41 -19.60 15.64
CA SER A 170 -0.39 -20.97 15.15
C SER A 170 -1.08 -21.02 13.79
N VAL A 171 -0.30 -21.07 12.71
CA VAL A 171 -0.80 -20.94 11.34
C VAL A 171 -1.09 -22.31 10.70
N LYS A 172 -2.25 -22.44 10.07
CA LYS A 172 -2.65 -23.58 9.22
C LYS A 172 -2.26 -23.35 7.76
N ASN A 173 -2.49 -22.14 7.23
CA ASN A 173 -2.17 -21.77 5.86
C ASN A 173 -1.76 -20.29 5.74
N GLU A 174 -0.48 -20.02 5.47
CA GLU A 174 0.10 -18.67 5.33
C GLU A 174 -0.41 -17.87 4.12
N ASN A 175 -1.09 -18.53 3.18
CA ASN A 175 -1.55 -17.94 1.93
C ASN A 175 -3.06 -18.09 1.74
N ALA A 176 -3.81 -18.25 2.84
CA ALA A 176 -5.26 -18.43 2.79
C ALA A 176 -6.01 -17.18 2.28
N LEU A 177 -5.47 -15.99 2.54
CA LEU A 177 -6.06 -14.72 2.12
C LEU A 177 -5.11 -13.94 1.22
N ILE A 178 -5.59 -13.52 0.05
CA ILE A 178 -4.89 -12.55 -0.80
C ILE A 178 -5.31 -11.15 -0.36
N ILE A 179 -4.36 -10.34 0.12
CA ILE A 179 -4.59 -8.93 0.40
C ILE A 179 -4.71 -8.18 -0.92
N GLN A 180 -5.89 -7.69 -1.26
CA GLN A 180 -6.18 -7.07 -2.56
C GLN A 180 -5.88 -5.57 -2.55
N SER A 181 -6.28 -4.89 -1.48
CA SER A 181 -6.17 -3.44 -1.39
C SER A 181 -6.21 -2.95 0.04
N TYR A 182 -5.89 -1.66 0.21
CA TYR A 182 -6.12 -0.94 1.45
C TYR A 182 -6.59 0.50 1.17
N SER A 183 -7.20 1.13 2.16
CA SER A 183 -7.49 2.57 2.15
C SER A 183 -7.24 3.16 3.54
N ILE A 184 -6.88 4.44 3.57
CA ILE A 184 -6.61 5.17 4.81
C ILE A 184 -7.46 6.46 4.80
N ALA A 185 -8.40 6.57 5.74
CA ALA A 185 -9.24 7.75 5.94
C ALA A 185 -8.93 8.36 7.31
N GLY A 186 -8.13 9.45 7.34
CA GLY A 186 -7.58 9.94 8.61
C GLY A 186 -6.60 8.92 9.19
N ASN A 187 -6.88 8.42 10.39
CA ASN A 187 -6.14 7.33 11.04
C ASN A 187 -6.74 5.93 10.80
N ARG A 188 -7.83 5.82 10.03
CA ARG A 188 -8.54 4.55 9.87
C ARG A 188 -8.05 3.79 8.64
N LEU A 189 -7.33 2.70 8.89
CA LEU A 189 -6.94 1.71 7.88
C LEU A 189 -8.09 0.74 7.63
N THR A 190 -8.42 0.52 6.36
CA THR A 190 -9.29 -0.59 5.91
C THR A 190 -8.49 -1.45 4.95
N LEU A 191 -8.39 -2.74 5.23
CA LEU A 191 -7.76 -3.76 4.40
C LEU A 191 -8.81 -4.68 3.82
N THR A 192 -8.69 -4.97 2.54
CA THR A 192 -9.60 -5.87 1.83
C THR A 192 -8.83 -7.09 1.36
N ALA A 193 -9.32 -8.29 1.71
CA ALA A 193 -8.67 -9.54 1.34
C ALA A 193 -9.67 -10.56 0.80
N LEU A 194 -9.23 -11.38 -0.15
CA LEU A 194 -10.00 -12.46 -0.76
C LEU A 194 -9.58 -13.80 -0.15
N ASN A 195 -10.54 -14.60 0.29
CA ASN A 195 -10.29 -15.97 0.67
C ASN A 195 -10.05 -16.84 -0.57
N VAL A 196 -8.88 -17.48 -0.62
CA VAL A 196 -8.45 -18.40 -1.68
C VAL A 196 -8.05 -19.76 -1.12
N SER A 197 -8.49 -20.08 0.10
CA SER A 197 -8.13 -21.31 0.79
C SER A 197 -8.84 -22.56 0.26
N GLY A 198 -9.80 -22.41 -0.66
CA GLY A 198 -10.59 -23.51 -1.22
C GLY A 198 -11.68 -24.03 -0.26
N HIS A 199 -11.96 -23.29 0.82
CA HIS A 199 -13.00 -23.61 1.78
C HIS A 199 -13.44 -22.37 2.58
N THR A 200 -14.53 -22.49 3.34
CA THR A 200 -14.94 -21.45 4.29
C THR A 200 -13.99 -21.46 5.48
N ILE A 201 -13.29 -20.34 5.71
CA ILE A 201 -12.50 -20.12 6.91
C ILE A 201 -13.46 -19.83 8.07
N PRO A 202 -13.41 -20.59 9.19
CA PRO A 202 -14.26 -20.33 10.34
C PRO A 202 -14.05 -18.95 10.96
N ALA A 203 -15.02 -18.47 11.73
CA ALA A 203 -14.83 -17.25 12.51
C ALA A 203 -13.59 -17.38 13.41
N GLU A 204 -12.86 -16.28 13.59
CA GLU A 204 -11.64 -16.20 14.38
C GLU A 204 -10.42 -16.95 13.81
N LYS A 205 -10.59 -17.72 12.73
CA LYS A 205 -9.49 -18.42 12.05
C LYS A 205 -8.90 -17.64 10.88
N ALA A 206 -9.63 -16.68 10.32
CA ALA A 206 -9.08 -15.76 9.34
C ALA A 206 -8.24 -14.69 10.06
N ASP A 207 -7.00 -14.50 9.60
CA ASP A 207 -6.08 -13.53 10.17
C ASP A 207 -5.49 -12.63 9.09
N ILE A 208 -5.59 -11.32 9.35
CA ILE A 208 -4.91 -10.27 8.59
C ILE A 208 -4.16 -9.45 9.63
N GLN A 209 -2.85 -9.41 9.59
CA GLN A 209 -2.06 -8.76 10.64
C GLN A 209 -1.12 -7.71 10.06
N PRO A 210 -1.53 -6.43 10.06
CA PRO A 210 -0.68 -5.35 9.59
C PRO A 210 0.42 -5.05 10.59
N HIS A 211 1.57 -4.69 10.06
CA HIS A 211 2.75 -4.32 10.82
C HIS A 211 3.37 -3.09 10.17
N MET A 212 3.35 -2.00 10.91
CA MET A 212 3.88 -0.71 10.49
C MET A 212 5.22 -0.49 11.15
N HIS A 213 6.11 0.13 10.41
CA HIS A 213 7.44 0.53 10.84
C HIS A 213 7.58 2.02 10.68
N TYR A 214 8.19 2.66 11.66
CA TYR A 214 8.31 4.11 11.75
C TYR A 214 9.77 4.55 11.68
N ASN A 215 10.01 5.77 11.17
CA ASN A 215 11.35 6.31 10.96
C ASN A 215 12.19 6.53 12.23
N TYR A 216 11.54 6.49 13.39
CA TYR A 216 12.17 6.54 14.71
C TYR A 216 12.46 5.14 15.28
N GLY A 217 12.40 4.09 14.46
CA GLY A 217 12.80 2.72 14.80
C GLY A 217 11.79 1.96 15.66
N GLN A 218 10.55 2.44 15.73
CA GLN A 218 9.45 1.72 16.39
C GLN A 218 8.61 0.99 15.34
N TYR A 219 7.78 0.08 15.82
CA TYR A 219 6.85 -0.67 14.99
C TYR A 219 5.52 -0.86 15.72
N SER A 220 4.47 -1.11 14.96
CA SER A 220 3.13 -1.39 15.49
C SER A 220 2.89 -2.89 15.58
N VAL A 221 2.47 -3.39 16.74
CA VAL A 221 1.98 -4.77 16.91
C VAL A 221 0.59 -4.77 17.52
N ASP A 222 -0.31 -5.61 16.99
CA ASP A 222 -1.55 -5.98 17.67
C ASP A 222 -1.37 -7.37 18.31
N SER A 223 -1.43 -7.46 19.64
CA SER A 223 -1.07 -8.69 20.35
C SER A 223 -2.12 -9.79 20.18
N TYR A 224 -1.71 -10.99 19.77
CA TYR A 224 -2.62 -12.15 19.73
C TYR A 224 -3.20 -12.54 21.11
N ASN A 225 -2.46 -12.27 22.20
CA ASN A 225 -2.91 -12.60 23.55
C ASN A 225 -3.89 -11.55 24.12
N ARG A 226 -3.83 -10.32 23.62
CA ARG A 226 -4.65 -9.18 24.06
C ARG A 226 -4.95 -8.29 22.84
N PRO A 227 -5.75 -8.78 21.88
CA PRO A 227 -5.98 -8.06 20.65
C PRO A 227 -6.80 -6.81 20.92
N SER A 228 -6.40 -5.71 20.31
CA SER A 228 -7.13 -4.44 20.38
C SER A 228 -8.38 -4.47 19.50
N TYR A 229 -8.36 -5.30 18.45
CA TYR A 229 -9.42 -5.40 17.46
C TYR A 229 -10.10 -6.77 17.51
N PRO A 230 -11.42 -6.83 17.30
CA PRO A 230 -12.14 -8.10 17.29
C PRO A 230 -11.66 -8.98 16.14
N PRO A 231 -11.70 -10.32 16.32
CA PRO A 231 -11.34 -11.26 15.28
C PRO A 231 -12.26 -11.14 14.05
N LEU A 232 -11.77 -11.58 12.89
CA LEU A 232 -12.57 -11.64 11.68
C LEU A 232 -13.70 -12.66 11.82
N LYS A 233 -14.85 -12.32 11.25
CA LYS A 233 -15.97 -13.27 11.11
C LYS A 233 -15.59 -14.38 10.13
N LYS A 234 -16.43 -15.42 10.06
CA LYS A 234 -16.28 -16.47 9.05
C LYS A 234 -16.15 -15.86 7.65
N VAL A 235 -15.28 -16.43 6.83
CA VAL A 235 -15.04 -15.98 5.46
C VAL A 235 -15.33 -17.14 4.52
N PRO A 236 -16.45 -17.15 3.78
CA PRO A 236 -16.74 -18.18 2.78
C PRO A 236 -15.59 -18.30 1.76
N ASP A 237 -15.50 -19.44 1.09
CA ASP A 237 -14.54 -19.58 -0.02
C ASP A 237 -14.85 -18.55 -1.11
N GLU A 238 -13.80 -18.03 -1.74
CA GLU A 238 -13.87 -16.98 -2.77
C GLU A 238 -14.58 -15.68 -2.32
N ALA A 239 -14.84 -15.51 -1.02
CA ALA A 239 -15.43 -14.29 -0.48
C ALA A 239 -14.37 -13.30 -0.01
N THR A 240 -14.72 -12.01 -0.14
CA THR A 240 -13.92 -10.91 0.38
C THR A 240 -14.26 -10.61 1.83
N VAL A 241 -13.24 -10.27 2.63
CA VAL A 241 -13.36 -9.79 4.01
C VAL A 241 -12.63 -8.47 4.18
N GLU A 242 -13.10 -7.63 5.09
CA GLU A 242 -12.43 -6.39 5.49
C GLU A 242 -11.91 -6.48 6.92
N LYS A 243 -10.65 -6.05 7.14
CA LYS A 243 -10.13 -5.71 8.47
C LYS A 243 -10.04 -4.19 8.59
N LYS A 244 -10.60 -3.64 9.67
CA LYS A 244 -10.59 -2.19 9.95
C LYS A 244 -9.87 -1.95 11.26
N MET A 245 -8.97 -0.98 11.29
CA MET A 245 -8.22 -0.62 12.48
C MET A 245 -7.79 0.84 12.45
N GLU A 246 -7.51 1.39 13.63
CA GLU A 246 -6.84 2.68 13.76
C GLU A 246 -5.33 2.48 13.72
N VAL A 247 -4.65 3.36 12.98
CA VAL A 247 -3.22 3.30 12.74
C VAL A 247 -2.64 4.70 12.82
N ASP A 248 -1.44 4.81 13.37
CA ASP A 248 -0.64 6.01 13.15
C ASP A 248 0.07 5.88 11.81
N ILE A 249 -0.18 6.82 10.90
CA ILE A 249 0.44 6.91 9.58
C ILE A 249 1.55 7.94 9.54
N LYS A 250 1.65 8.77 10.59
CA LYS A 250 2.67 9.79 10.68
C LYS A 250 4.01 9.09 10.82
N ASP A 251 5.00 9.57 10.07
CA ASP A 251 6.39 9.09 10.16
C ASP A 251 6.56 7.59 9.84
N MET A 252 5.56 6.96 9.20
CA MET A 252 5.60 5.56 8.79
C MET A 252 6.50 5.38 7.56
N ASP A 253 7.50 4.51 7.69
CA ASP A 253 8.38 4.09 6.60
C ASP A 253 7.79 2.92 5.81
N TYR A 254 7.29 1.89 6.50
CA TYR A 254 6.78 0.67 5.86
C TYR A 254 5.45 0.24 6.46
N MET A 255 4.62 -0.36 5.61
CA MET A 255 3.46 -1.14 6.06
C MET A 255 3.45 -2.45 5.30
N ILE A 256 3.58 -3.55 6.04
CA ILE A 256 3.44 -4.90 5.54
C ILE A 256 2.29 -5.59 6.26
N THR A 257 1.79 -6.69 5.70
CA THR A 257 0.79 -7.51 6.39
C THR A 257 0.85 -8.95 5.89
N VAL A 258 0.22 -9.85 6.62
CA VAL A 258 -0.02 -11.24 6.21
C VAL A 258 -1.51 -11.48 6.03
N GLY A 259 -1.87 -12.50 5.25
CA GLY A 259 -3.26 -12.93 5.03
C GLY A 259 -3.36 -14.44 5.07
N ARG A 260 -3.83 -14.99 6.20
CA ARG A 260 -3.64 -16.40 6.53
C ARG A 260 -4.82 -17.01 7.28
N GLU A 261 -4.77 -18.33 7.43
CA GLU A 261 -5.68 -19.12 8.24
C GLU A 261 -4.93 -19.70 9.44
N LEU A 262 -5.49 -19.52 10.64
CA LEU A 262 -4.98 -20.05 11.90
C LEU A 262 -5.48 -21.48 12.15
N LYS A 263 -4.75 -22.24 12.98
CA LYS A 263 -5.19 -23.56 13.48
C LYS A 263 -6.34 -23.42 14.45
#